data_AF-A0A9E5QMW0-F1
#
_entry.id   AF-A0A9E5QMW0-F1
#
_cell.length_a   1.000
_cell.length_b   1.000
_cell.length_c   1.000
_cell.angle_alpha   90.00
_cell.angle_beta   90.00
_cell.angle_gamma   90.00
#
_symmetry.space_group_name_H-M   'P 1'
#
loop_
_entity.id
_entity.type
_entity.pdbx_description
1 polymer ?
#
loop_
_entity_poly.entity_id
_entity_poly.type
_entity_poly.pdbx_seq_one_letter_code
_entity_poly.pdbx_strand_id
1 'polypeptide(L)' 'MKVSLEYLYHFACESCQRWWSIADIEPHVGDPFNCPHCGHTNTVEVIHTFRDGVWGNCLKRQPDTPPTRNNQGC' A
#
# COMPACT_ATOMS: atom_id res chain seq x y z
N MET A 1 2.14 -27.26 2.75
CA MET A 1 1.23 -26.26 2.17
C MET A 1 2.04 -25.01 1.88
N LYS A 2 1.96 -24.43 0.67
CA LYS A 2 2.62 -23.16 0.34
C LYS A 2 1.57 -22.05 0.41
N VAL A 3 1.94 -20.92 1.00
CA VAL A 3 1.12 -19.71 1.08
C VAL A 3 1.91 -18.59 0.40
N SER A 4 1.23 -17.79 -0.41
CA SER A 4 1.77 -16.58 -1.03
C SER A 4 0.98 -15.38 -0.53
N LEU A 5 1.68 -14.26 -0.35
CA LEU A 5 1.10 -12.96 0.00
C LEU A 5 1.20 -12.05 -1.23
N GLU A 6 0.11 -11.39 -1.56
CA GLU A 6 0.03 -10.43 -2.68
C GLU A 6 -0.24 -9.03 -2.13
N TYR A 7 0.52 -8.04 -2.60
CA TYR A 7 0.31 -6.62 -2.30
C TYR A 7 -0.27 -5.95 -3.53
N LEU A 8 -1.44 -5.33 -3.40
CA LEU A 8 -2.13 -4.67 -4.51
C LEU A 8 -2.24 -3.16 -4.28
N TYR A 9 -1.57 -2.39 -5.12
CA TYR A 9 -1.59 -0.91 -5.08
C TYR A 9 -2.63 -0.38 -6.05
N HIS A 10 -3.51 0.51 -5.58
CA HIS A 10 -4.56 1.14 -6.39
C HIS A 10 -4.15 2.57 -6.71
N PHE A 11 -4.22 2.93 -8.00
CA PHE A 11 -3.87 4.24 -8.51
C PHE A 11 -5.11 4.88 -9.15
N ALA A 12 -5.23 6.19 -9.03
CA ALA A 12 -6.20 7.01 -9.75
C ALA A 12 -5.46 8.02 -10.61
N CYS A 13 -5.86 8.15 -11.88
CA CYS A 13 -5.21 9.12 -12.77
C CYS A 13 -5.72 10.53 -12.50
N GLU A 14 -4.82 11.48 -12.31
CA GLU A 14 -5.18 12.90 -12.11
C GLU A 14 -5.83 13.53 -13.35
N SER A 15 -5.49 13.04 -14.54
CA SER A 15 -6.03 13.56 -15.81
C SER A 15 -7.40 12.96 -16.17
N CYS A 16 -7.51 11.64 -16.23
CA CYS A 16 -8.73 10.97 -16.72
C CYS A 16 -9.61 10.36 -15.63
N GLN A 17 -9.18 10.42 -14.37
CA GLN A 17 -9.91 9.95 -13.18
C GLN A 17 -10.26 8.45 -13.20
N ARG A 18 -9.64 7.68 -14.10
CA ARG A 18 -9.76 6.22 -14.15
C ARG A 18 -8.77 5.56 -13.20
N TRP A 19 -9.17 4.40 -12.70
CA TRP A 19 -8.41 3.61 -11.76
C TRP A 19 -7.66 2.47 -12.47
N TRP A 20 -6.54 2.06 -11.89
CA TRP A 20 -5.84 0.81 -12.21
C TRP A 20 -5.08 0.32 -10.98
N SER A 21 -4.62 -0.93 -11.02
CA SER A 21 -3.84 -1.52 -9.93
C SER A 21 -2.60 -2.24 -10.45
N ILE A 22 -1.56 -2.30 -9.62
CA ILE A 22 -0.32 -3.03 -9.88
C ILE A 22 -0.04 -3.90 -8.66
N ALA A 23 0.28 -5.18 -8.88
CA ALA A 23 0.62 -6.15 -7.83
C ALA A 23 2.08 -6.65 -7.90
N ASP A 24 2.81 -6.24 -8.95
CA ASP A 24 4.12 -6.79 -9.29
C ASP A 24 5.29 -5.86 -8.90
N ILE A 25 4.98 -4.59 -8.62
CA ILE A 25 5.97 -3.54 -8.34
C ILE A 25 5.48 -2.76 -7.12
N GLU A 26 6.36 -2.65 -6.11
CA GLU A 26 6.17 -1.75 -4.98
C GLU A 26 6.49 -0.31 -5.41
N PRO A 27 5.51 0.62 -5.40
CA PRO A 27 5.74 2.01 -5.75
C PRO A 27 6.44 2.75 -4.59
N HIS A 28 7.21 3.77 -4.92
CA HIS A 28 7.79 4.71 -3.97
C HIS A 28 7.28 6.13 -4.24
N VAL A 29 7.27 6.97 -3.20
CA VAL A 29 6.95 8.39 -3.35
C VAL A 29 7.96 9.04 -4.30
N GLY A 30 7.46 9.76 -5.30
CA GLY A 30 8.24 10.36 -6.38
C GLY A 30 8.34 9.51 -7.65
N ASP A 31 7.88 8.25 -7.63
CA ASP A 31 7.91 7.41 -8.83
C ASP A 31 6.94 7.92 -9.90
N PRO A 32 7.38 7.98 -11.18
CA PRO A 32 6.51 8.31 -12.30
C PRO A 32 5.72 7.08 -12.77
N PHE A 33 4.41 7.22 -12.92
CA PHE A 33 3.53 6.19 -13.46
C PHE A 33 2.67 6.69 -14.63
N ASN A 34 2.78 6.01 -15.77
CA ASN A 34 1.96 6.30 -16.94
C ASN A 34 0.58 5.66 -16.78
N CYS A 35 -0.47 6.47 -16.92
CA CYS A 35 -1.84 5.99 -16.92
C CYS A 35 -2.08 5.11 -18.16
N PRO A 36 -2.53 3.86 -17.99
CA PRO A 36 -2.78 2.96 -19.12
C PRO A 36 -3.99 3.38 -19.97
N HIS A 37 -4.82 4.30 -19.47
CA HIS A 37 -6.05 4.72 -20.15
C HIS A 37 -5.88 5.95 -21.03
N CYS A 38 -5.08 6.93 -20.61
CA CYS A 38 -4.91 8.20 -21.33
C CYS A 38 -3.45 8.56 -21.64
N GLY A 39 -2.47 7.80 -21.15
CA GLY A 39 -1.05 8.05 -21.35
C GLY A 39 -0.45 9.17 -20.48
N HIS A 40 -1.24 9.82 -19.63
CA HIS A 40 -0.74 10.86 -18.72
C HIS A 40 0.22 10.28 -17.67
N THR A 41 1.35 10.95 -17.44
CA THR A 41 2.32 10.59 -16.41
C THR A 41 1.93 11.23 -15.07
N ASN A 42 1.63 10.39 -14.08
CA ASN A 42 1.33 10.79 -12.71
C ASN A 42 2.60 10.59 -11.86
N THR A 43 2.71 11.29 -10.73
CA THR A 43 3.79 11.08 -9.76
C THR A 43 3.20 10.60 -8.46
N VAL A 44 3.77 9.58 -7.83
CA VAL A 44 3.27 9.09 -6.53
C VAL A 44 3.56 10.13 -5.45
N GLU A 45 2.52 10.81 -4.96
CA GLU A 45 2.68 11.81 -3.89
C GLU A 45 2.65 11.17 -2.49
N VAL A 46 1.76 10.21 -2.30
CA VAL A 46 1.53 9.54 -1.01
C VAL A 46 1.09 8.10 -1.26
N ILE A 47 1.51 7.19 -0.38
CA ILE A 47 1.08 5.80 -0.37
C ILE A 47 0.29 5.59 0.91
N HIS A 48 -1.03 5.46 0.78
CA HIS A 48 -1.87 5.10 1.90
C HIS A 48 -1.83 3.58 2.08
N THR A 49 -1.09 3.11 3.08
CA THR A 49 -1.11 1.69 3.42
C THR A 49 -2.26 1.39 4.37
N PHE A 50 -2.72 0.15 4.40
CA PHE A 50 -3.67 -0.30 5.41
C PHE A 50 -3.14 0.00 6.83
N ARG A 51 -1.82 -0.06 7.06
CA ARG A 51 -1.21 0.25 8.37
C ARG A 51 -1.45 1.70 8.78
N ASP A 52 -1.46 2.64 7.84
CA ASP A 52 -1.69 4.06 8.12
C ASP A 52 -3.15 4.32 8.50
N GLY A 53 -4.09 3.57 7.92
CA GLY A 53 -5.53 3.62 8.25
C GLY A 53 -5.90 2.93 9.57
N VAL A 54 -4.94 2.29 10.24
CA VAL A 54 -5.16 1.51 11.47
C VAL A 54 -4.83 2.28 12.75
N TRP A 55 -4.18 3.43 12.66
CA TRP A 55 -4.00 4.34 13.81
C TRP A 55 -5.34 4.98 14.19
N GLY A 56 -6.10 4.30 15.06
CA GLY A 56 -7.39 4.76 15.60
C GLY A 56 -8.53 3.74 15.52
N ASN A 57 -8.31 2.52 15.04
CA ASN A 57 -9.34 1.48 15.00
C ASN A 57 -9.18 0.43 16.11
N CYS A 58 -10.22 -0.39 16.29
CA CYS A 58 -10.32 -1.43 17.31
C CYS A 58 -9.46 -2.68 17.05
N LEU A 59 -8.53 -2.62 16.09
CA LEU A 59 -7.59 -3.72 15.85
C LEU A 59 -6.56 -3.75 16.98
N LYS A 60 -6.72 -4.73 17.88
CA LYS A 60 -5.81 -4.95 19.03
C LYS A 60 -4.39 -5.35 18.63
N ARG A 61 -4.16 -5.68 17.35
CA ARG A 61 -2.86 -6.08 16.81
C ARG A 61 -2.66 -5.46 15.43
N GLN A 62 -1.54 -4.76 15.24
CA GLN A 62 -1.14 -4.29 13.92
C GLN A 62 -0.87 -5.49 13.01
N PRO A 63 -1.40 -5.51 11.77
CA PRO A 63 -1.01 -6.51 10.78
C PRO A 63 0.50 -6.49 10.59
N ASP A 64 1.10 -7.68 10.57
CA ASP A 64 2.52 -7.92 10.30
C ASP A 64 3.55 -7.39 11.32
N THR A 65 3.15 -7.00 12.53
CA THR A 65 4.16 -6.85 13.59
C THR A 65 4.79 -8.22 13.85
N PRO A 66 6.12 -8.36 13.77
CA PRO A 66 6.80 -9.57 14.21
C PRO A 66 6.35 -9.88 15.63
N PRO A 67 6.09 -11.16 16.00
CA PRO A 67 5.80 -11.47 17.39
C PRO A 67 6.96 -10.97 18.24
N THR A 68 6.71 -9.94 19.04
CA THR A 68 7.66 -9.47 20.04
C THR A 68 7.93 -10.65 20.95
N ARG A 69 9.19 -11.12 20.97
CA ARG A 69 9.63 -12.06 21.98
C ARG A 69 9.43 -11.37 23.32
N ASN A 70 8.47 -11.87 24.09
CA ASN A 70 8.22 -11.47 25.47
C ASN A 70 9.56 -11.31 26.19
N ASN A 71 9.87 -10.10 26.62
CA ASN A 71 10.68 -9.91 27.81
C ASN A 71 9.87 -9.05 28.78
N GLN A 72 9.68 -9.68 29.94
CA GLN A 72 8.96 -9.25 31.12
C GLN A 72 9.37 -7.85 31.59
N GLY A 73 8.42 -7.12 32.19
CA GLY A 73 8.73 -5.98 33.07
C GLY A 73 7.57 -5.00 33.15
N CYS A 74 6.96 -4.94 34.35
CA CYS A 74 5.79 -4.16 34.82
C CYS A 74 5.37 -2.93 34.02
#